data_AF-A0A511NEH2-F1
#
_entry.id   AF-A0A511NEH2-F1
#
_cell.length_a   1.000
_cell.length_b   1.000
_cell.length_c   1.000
_cell.angle_alpha   90.00
_cell.angle_beta   90.00
_cell.angle_gamma   90.00
#
_symmetry.space_group_name_H-M   'P 1'
#
loop_
_entity.id
_entity.type
_entity.pdbx_description
1 polymer ?
#
loop_
_entity_poly.entity_id
_entity_poly.type
_entity_poly.pdbx_seq_one_letter_code
_entity_poly.pdbx_strand_id
1 'polypeptide(L)'
;MDNKVRQRIEEIKQRGVSISVGDIFSKSWDIFSGIALYAILAIVITFAISFAINFIMGLFISVPSFVISDMSDVDEVYAEALSPLVWVSNIISIVVAAALAPINISILSMAKKFNKHQNPDFSDLFVHYKDGKFGVIFTTYLAIQFLGLIGVLLCIVPGFIFYVTSILAIPFVLFTNFTTMEAIKSSVSILFKNFGSAFVFCLACIGVAILGALACGVGLLVAMPLIYIATYVLYETIIGTDDNEQSEIDQIGTDIYKDNPYMK
;
A
#
# COMPACT_ATOMS: atom_id res chain seq x y z
N MET A 1 -7.63 -8.23 -19.53
CA MET A 1 -6.80 -7.60 -18.48
C MET A 1 -5.90 -8.62 -17.80
N ASP A 2 -6.43 -9.63 -17.10
CA ASP A 2 -5.62 -10.56 -16.29
C ASP A 2 -4.56 -11.34 -17.09
N ASN A 3 -4.85 -11.79 -18.32
CA ASN A 3 -3.88 -12.50 -19.15
C ASN A 3 -2.69 -11.62 -19.56
N LYS A 4 -2.93 -10.33 -19.86
CA LYS A 4 -1.86 -9.36 -20.16
C LYS A 4 -0.98 -9.12 -18.93
N VAL A 5 -1.61 -8.92 -17.76
CA VAL A 5 -0.87 -8.76 -16.49
C VAL A 5 -0.03 -10.00 -16.20
N ARG A 6 -0.58 -11.21 -16.37
CA ARG A 6 0.18 -12.46 -16.20
C ARG A 6 1.36 -12.57 -17.16
N GLN A 7 1.18 -12.21 -18.44
CA GLN A 7 2.28 -12.18 -19.41
C GLN A 7 3.37 -11.19 -18.98
N ARG A 8 2.99 -9.98 -18.58
CA ARG A 8 3.92 -8.96 -18.10
C ARG A 8 4.69 -9.41 -16.86
N ILE A 9 4.03 -10.09 -15.92
CA ILE A 9 4.69 -10.69 -14.75
C ILE A 9 5.78 -11.67 -15.17
N GLU A 10 5.52 -12.53 -16.15
CA GLU A 10 6.52 -13.49 -16.65
C GLU A 10 7.69 -12.80 -17.36
N GLU A 11 7.44 -11.74 -18.14
CA GLU A 11 8.50 -10.92 -18.75
C GLU A 11 9.42 -10.30 -17.69
N ILE A 12 8.84 -9.74 -16.64
CA ILE A 12 9.58 -9.07 -15.56
C ILE A 12 10.43 -10.08 -14.78
N LYS A 13 9.93 -11.29 -14.55
CA LYS A 13 10.71 -12.36 -13.91
C LYS A 13 11.98 -12.70 -14.71
N GLN A 14 11.90 -12.62 -16.04
CA GLN A 14 13.03 -12.90 -16.92
C GLN A 14 14.00 -11.71 -16.99
N ARG A 15 13.52 -10.50 -17.26
CA ARG A 15 14.36 -9.35 -17.63
C ARG A 15 14.61 -8.34 -16.50
N GLY A 16 13.81 -8.35 -15.43
CA GLY A 16 13.81 -7.27 -14.43
C GLY A 16 13.20 -5.97 -14.98
N VAL A 17 13.05 -4.95 -14.13
CA VAL A 17 12.53 -3.61 -14.51
C VAL A 17 13.41 -2.54 -13.88
N SER A 18 13.79 -1.53 -14.67
CA SER A 18 14.42 -0.32 -14.13
C SER A 18 13.38 0.53 -13.41
N ILE A 19 13.56 0.70 -12.10
CA ILE A 19 12.64 1.47 -11.25
C ILE A 19 13.40 2.70 -10.75
N SER A 20 12.92 3.89 -11.12
CA SER A 20 13.42 5.16 -10.65
C SER A 20 12.51 5.69 -9.54
N VAL A 21 12.97 5.61 -8.29
CA VAL A 21 12.17 6.02 -7.12
C VAL A 21 11.89 7.53 -7.15
N GLY A 22 12.80 8.35 -7.68
CA GLY A 22 12.59 9.79 -7.83
C GLY A 22 11.40 10.12 -8.74
N ASP A 23 11.32 9.45 -9.89
CA ASP A 23 10.22 9.66 -10.85
C ASP A 23 8.88 9.20 -10.26
N ILE A 24 8.89 8.11 -9.50
CA ILE A 24 7.71 7.62 -8.77
C ILE A 24 7.18 8.69 -7.83
N PHE A 25 8.04 9.26 -6.97
CA PHE A 25 7.60 10.28 -6.01
C PHE A 25 7.21 11.60 -6.68
N SER A 26 7.88 12.00 -7.77
CA SER A 26 7.49 13.17 -8.56
C SER A 26 6.07 13.00 -9.11
N LYS A 27 5.80 11.89 -9.81
CA LYS A 27 4.46 11.59 -10.34
C LYS A 27 3.42 11.43 -9.24
N SER A 28 3.82 10.87 -8.10
CA SER A 28 2.92 10.73 -6.94
C SER A 28 2.52 12.08 -6.36
N TRP A 29 3.43 13.05 -6.35
CA TRP A 29 3.15 14.41 -5.92
C TRP A 29 2.16 15.11 -6.85
N ASP A 30 2.33 14.94 -8.17
CA ASP A 30 1.40 15.48 -9.16
C ASP A 30 -0.02 14.93 -8.96
N ILE A 31 -0.15 13.60 -8.80
CA ILE A 31 -1.44 12.96 -8.51
C ILE A 31 -2.00 13.46 -7.18
N PHE A 32 -1.17 13.49 -6.12
CA PHE A 32 -1.59 13.94 -4.80
C PHE A 32 -2.14 15.36 -4.86
N SER A 33 -1.49 16.29 -5.57
CA SER A 33 -1.96 17.66 -5.69
C SER A 33 -3.37 17.78 -6.29
N GLY A 34 -3.75 16.84 -7.16
CA GLY A 34 -5.08 16.78 -7.77
C GLY A 34 -6.15 16.09 -6.92
N ILE A 35 -5.78 15.21 -5.99
CA ILE A 35 -6.72 14.43 -5.17
C ILE A 35 -6.58 14.66 -3.66
N ALA A 36 -5.76 15.63 -3.24
CA ALA A 36 -5.31 15.83 -1.86
C ALA A 36 -6.48 15.90 -0.88
N LEU A 37 -7.55 16.63 -1.22
CA LEU A 37 -8.73 16.78 -0.37
C LEU A 37 -9.32 15.41 0.00
N TYR A 38 -9.63 14.58 -0.99
CA TYR A 38 -10.22 13.26 -0.77
C TYR A 38 -9.24 12.30 -0.10
N ALA A 39 -7.97 12.35 -0.48
CA ALA A 39 -6.96 11.46 0.09
C ALA A 39 -6.69 11.77 1.57
N ILE A 40 -6.68 13.06 1.97
CA ILE A 40 -6.60 13.48 3.37
C ILE A 40 -7.88 13.10 4.11
N LEU A 41 -9.06 13.31 3.50
CA LEU A 41 -10.34 12.90 4.10
C LEU A 41 -10.38 11.40 4.39
N ALA A 42 -9.84 10.55 3.52
CA ALA A 42 -9.73 9.11 3.76
C ALA A 42 -8.97 8.81 5.07
N ILE A 43 -7.80 9.46 5.27
CA ILE A 43 -6.99 9.28 6.47
C ILE A 43 -7.70 9.81 7.72
N VAL A 44 -8.30 10.99 7.63
CA VAL A 44 -9.02 11.62 8.75
C VAL A 44 -10.22 10.78 9.17
N ILE A 45 -11.00 10.28 8.22
CA ILE A 45 -12.14 9.39 8.49
C ILE A 45 -11.66 8.09 9.14
N THR A 46 -10.62 7.44 8.59
CA THR A 46 -10.07 6.22 9.17
C THR A 46 -9.56 6.46 10.59
N PHE A 47 -8.87 7.57 10.84
CA PHE A 47 -8.38 7.94 12.16
C PHE A 47 -9.52 8.21 13.13
N ALA A 48 -10.54 8.97 12.73
CA ALA A 48 -11.70 9.28 13.56
C ALA A 48 -12.49 8.03 13.95
N ILE A 49 -12.73 7.11 13.00
CA ILE A 49 -13.40 5.84 13.27
C ILE A 49 -12.55 4.96 14.18
N SER A 50 -11.25 4.85 13.91
CA SER A 50 -10.33 4.08 14.75
C SER A 50 -10.28 4.62 16.17
N PHE A 51 -10.22 5.95 16.34
CA PHE A 51 -10.25 6.60 17.64
C PHE A 51 -11.56 6.32 18.38
N ALA A 52 -12.71 6.45 17.72
CA ALA A 52 -14.00 6.17 18.33
C ALA A 52 -14.11 4.69 18.78
N ILE A 53 -13.67 3.74 17.96
CA ILE A 53 -13.67 2.32 18.32
C ILE A 53 -12.77 2.05 19.52
N ASN A 54 -11.52 2.56 19.50
CA ASN A 54 -10.59 2.36 20.61
C ASN A 54 -11.09 3.04 21.90
N PHE A 55 -11.69 4.23 21.79
CA PHE A 55 -12.29 4.93 22.92
C PHE A 55 -13.42 4.10 23.55
N ILE A 56 -14.35 3.58 22.73
CA ILE A 56 -15.46 2.74 23.20
C ILE A 56 -14.92 1.45 23.83
N MET A 57 -13.99 0.76 23.17
CA MET A 57 -13.39 -0.47 23.69
C MET A 57 -12.69 -0.22 25.03
N GLY A 58 -12.00 0.91 25.19
CA GLY A 58 -11.35 1.31 26.43
C GLY A 58 -12.30 1.54 27.61
N LEU A 59 -13.60 1.77 27.36
CA LEU A 59 -14.62 1.87 28.43
C LEU A 59 -14.98 0.50 29.02
N PHE A 60 -14.81 -0.58 28.26
CA PHE A 60 -15.20 -1.94 28.66
C PHE A 60 -14.00 -2.83 28.95
N ILE A 61 -12.87 -2.57 28.29
CA ILE A 61 -11.64 -3.35 28.37
C ILE A 61 -10.55 -2.39 28.83
N SER A 62 -10.10 -2.55 30.08
CA SER A 62 -8.89 -1.89 30.54
C SER A 62 -7.71 -2.50 29.80
N VAL A 63 -7.13 -1.76 28.86
CA VAL A 63 -5.88 -2.17 28.22
C VAL A 63 -4.77 -1.97 29.26
N PRO A 64 -4.02 -3.02 29.62
CA PRO A 64 -2.91 -2.85 30.56
C PRO A 64 -1.92 -1.84 29.99
N SER A 65 -1.61 -0.80 30.76
CA SER A 65 -0.56 0.13 30.40
C SER A 65 0.78 -0.49 30.75
N PHE A 66 1.55 -0.90 29.76
CA PHE A 66 2.91 -1.41 29.94
C PHE A 66 3.84 -0.25 30.35
N VAL A 67 3.84 0.08 31.64
CA VAL A 67 4.75 1.05 32.23
C VAL A 67 5.82 0.26 32.97
N ILE A 68 7.05 0.28 32.45
CA ILE A 68 8.21 -0.26 33.16
C ILE A 68 8.84 0.92 33.89
N SER A 69 8.53 1.04 35.18
CA SER A 69 9.18 2.03 36.06
C SER A 69 10.49 1.48 36.64
N ASP A 70 10.49 0.21 37.02
CA ASP A 70 11.64 -0.48 37.61
C ASP A 70 11.83 -1.88 37.01
N MET A 71 13.01 -2.47 37.20
CA MET A 71 13.30 -3.83 36.72
C MET A 71 12.42 -4.91 37.38
N SER A 72 11.79 -4.63 38.52
CA SER A 72 10.82 -5.52 39.17
C SER A 72 9.52 -5.64 38.40
N ASP A 73 9.15 -4.62 37.61
CA ASP A 73 7.88 -4.57 36.88
C ASP A 73 7.93 -5.44 35.62
N VAL A 74 9.12 -5.89 35.25
CA VAL A 74 9.39 -6.61 34.01
C VAL A 74 8.65 -7.96 34.01
N ASP A 75 8.65 -8.69 35.12
CA ASP A 75 7.95 -9.98 35.23
C ASP A 75 6.42 -9.82 35.10
N GLU A 76 5.87 -8.76 35.70
CA GLU A 76 4.44 -8.42 35.62
C GLU A 76 4.06 -8.00 34.20
N VAL A 77 4.87 -7.15 33.56
CA VAL A 77 4.70 -6.75 32.16
C VAL A 77 4.75 -7.96 31.21
N TYR A 78 5.66 -8.91 31.43
CA TYR A 78 5.70 -10.14 30.65
C TYR A 78 4.45 -11.01 30.85
N ALA A 79 3.97 -11.14 32.09
CA ALA A 79 2.76 -11.90 32.39
C ALA A 79 1.52 -11.28 31.74
N GLU A 80 1.40 -9.94 31.77
CA GLU A 80 0.31 -9.21 31.12
C GLU A 80 0.39 -9.30 29.59
N ALA A 81 1.58 -9.19 29.01
CA ALA A 81 1.80 -9.30 27.56
C ALA A 81 1.41 -10.69 27.01
N LEU A 82 1.56 -11.73 27.83
CA LEU A 82 1.16 -13.10 27.51
C LEU A 82 -0.30 -13.41 27.88
N SER A 83 -1.02 -12.49 28.52
CA SER A 83 -2.38 -12.72 28.96
C SER A 83 -3.34 -12.95 27.78
N PRO A 84 -4.30 -13.90 27.88
CA PRO A 84 -5.28 -14.13 26.82
C PRO A 84 -6.05 -12.87 26.41
N LEU A 85 -6.30 -11.95 27.36
CA LEU A 85 -7.04 -10.72 27.10
C LEU A 85 -6.29 -9.77 26.15
N VAL A 86 -4.98 -9.60 26.32
CA VAL A 86 -4.14 -8.77 25.42
C VAL A 86 -4.15 -9.34 24.01
N TRP A 87 -4.03 -10.67 23.86
CA TRP A 87 -4.10 -11.32 22.56
C TRP A 87 -5.46 -11.17 21.88
N VAL A 88 -6.56 -11.30 22.64
CA VAL A 88 -7.91 -11.05 22.12
C VAL A 88 -8.06 -9.59 21.65
N SER A 89 -7.59 -8.62 22.44
CA SER A 89 -7.61 -7.20 22.07
C SER A 89 -6.82 -6.91 20.79
N ASN A 90 -5.63 -7.51 20.65
CA ASN A 90 -4.80 -7.38 19.45
C ASN A 90 -5.47 -7.97 18.21
N ILE A 91 -6.11 -9.15 18.33
CA ILE A 91 -6.86 -9.77 17.24
C ILE A 91 -8.02 -8.88 16.81
N ILE A 92 -8.81 -8.37 17.77
CA ILE A 92 -9.91 -7.44 17.49
C ILE A 92 -9.39 -6.20 16.75
N SER A 93 -8.28 -5.62 17.23
CA SER A 93 -7.67 -4.44 16.61
C SER A 93 -7.23 -4.68 15.17
N ILE A 94 -6.61 -5.82 14.89
CA ILE A 94 -6.22 -6.20 13.52
C ILE A 94 -7.44 -6.41 12.62
N VAL A 95 -8.50 -7.04 13.13
CA VAL A 95 -9.75 -7.25 12.38
C VAL A 95 -10.44 -5.91 12.08
N VAL A 96 -10.49 -5.00 13.04
CA VAL A 96 -11.01 -3.63 12.84
C VAL A 96 -10.17 -2.89 11.80
N ALA A 97 -8.83 -2.95 11.91
CA ALA A 97 -7.94 -2.32 10.93
C ALA A 97 -8.15 -2.89 9.52
N ALA A 98 -8.33 -4.21 9.38
CA ALA A 98 -8.65 -4.85 8.11
C ALA A 98 -10.02 -4.42 7.57
N ALA A 99 -11.01 -4.22 8.44
CA ALA A 99 -12.33 -3.74 8.06
C ALA A 99 -12.33 -2.27 7.62
N LEU A 100 -11.42 -1.45 8.14
CA LEU A 100 -11.23 -0.04 7.76
C LEU A 100 -10.23 0.17 6.61
N ALA A 101 -9.37 -0.81 6.33
CA ALA A 101 -8.39 -0.77 5.26
C ALA A 101 -8.95 -0.34 3.88
N PRO A 102 -10.16 -0.76 3.45
CA PRO A 102 -10.72 -0.34 2.18
C PRO A 102 -10.84 1.19 2.00
N ILE A 103 -11.02 1.97 3.08
CA ILE A 103 -11.07 3.43 3.02
C ILE A 103 -9.72 3.98 2.56
N ASN A 104 -8.63 3.56 3.19
CA ASN A 104 -7.29 4.02 2.80
C ASN A 104 -6.87 3.46 1.43
N ILE A 105 -7.28 2.22 1.11
CA ILE A 105 -7.00 1.58 -0.18
C ILE A 105 -7.74 2.28 -1.33
N SER A 106 -8.86 2.94 -1.06
CA SER A 106 -9.56 3.76 -2.06
C SER A 106 -8.67 4.85 -2.67
N ILE A 107 -7.63 5.31 -1.95
CA ILE A 107 -6.65 6.28 -2.45
C ILE A 107 -5.96 5.76 -3.72
N LEU A 108 -5.68 4.46 -3.82
CA LEU A 108 -5.10 3.86 -5.03
C LEU A 108 -6.09 3.93 -6.21
N SER A 109 -7.38 3.69 -5.94
CA SER A 109 -8.43 3.79 -6.96
C SER A 109 -8.64 5.24 -7.41
N MET A 110 -8.59 6.20 -6.50
CA MET A 110 -8.66 7.63 -6.81
C MET A 110 -7.44 8.10 -7.60
N ALA A 111 -6.24 7.63 -7.25
CA ALA A 111 -5.03 7.88 -8.02
C ALA A 111 -5.14 7.36 -9.46
N LYS A 112 -5.70 6.16 -9.64
CA LYS A 112 -6.00 5.59 -10.96
C LYS A 112 -7.02 6.40 -11.74
N LYS A 113 -8.09 6.87 -11.10
CA LYS A 113 -9.09 7.76 -11.72
C LYS A 113 -8.45 9.07 -12.19
N PHE A 114 -7.63 9.67 -11.33
CA PHE A 114 -6.92 10.90 -11.66
C PHE A 114 -5.98 10.73 -12.86
N ASN A 115 -5.22 9.65 -12.93
CA ASN A 115 -4.39 9.33 -14.12
C ASN A 115 -5.23 9.18 -15.40
N LYS A 116 -6.48 8.76 -15.29
CA LYS A 116 -7.42 8.67 -16.42
C LYS A 116 -8.15 9.99 -16.70
N HIS A 117 -7.69 11.10 -16.13
CA HIS A 117 -8.32 12.42 -16.21
C HIS A 117 -9.79 12.41 -15.73
N GLN A 118 -10.11 11.54 -14.77
CA GLN A 118 -11.41 11.49 -14.11
C GLN A 118 -11.30 12.12 -12.72
N ASN A 119 -12.32 12.89 -12.34
CA ASN A 119 -12.37 13.52 -11.03
C ASN A 119 -12.87 12.53 -9.98
N PRO A 120 -12.12 12.31 -8.88
CA PRO A 120 -12.63 11.57 -7.73
C PRO A 120 -13.80 12.30 -7.08
N ASP A 121 -14.70 11.52 -6.48
CA ASP A 121 -15.81 12.03 -5.68
C ASP A 121 -15.72 11.49 -4.23
N PHE A 122 -16.41 12.13 -3.29
CA PHE A 122 -16.48 11.69 -1.90
C PHE A 122 -17.00 10.24 -1.77
N SER A 123 -17.90 9.83 -2.66
CA SER A 123 -18.42 8.46 -2.69
C SER A 123 -17.35 7.41 -2.98
N ASP A 124 -16.23 7.79 -3.62
CA ASP A 124 -15.12 6.89 -3.94
C ASP A 124 -14.36 6.41 -2.71
N LEU A 125 -14.40 7.16 -1.60
CA LEU A 125 -13.80 6.77 -0.33
C LEU A 125 -14.32 5.42 0.18
N PHE A 126 -15.57 5.10 -0.17
CA PHE A 126 -16.26 3.89 0.29
C PHE A 126 -16.56 2.93 -0.86
N VAL A 127 -15.97 3.12 -2.04
CA VAL A 127 -16.26 2.32 -3.24
C VAL A 127 -16.03 0.82 -2.99
N HIS A 128 -14.99 0.49 -2.23
CA HIS A 128 -14.59 -0.90 -1.98
C HIS A 128 -15.50 -1.66 -1.01
N TYR A 129 -16.42 -0.97 -0.32
CA TYR A 129 -17.49 -1.62 0.44
C TYR A 129 -18.69 -1.98 -0.45
N LYS A 130 -18.80 -1.36 -1.63
CA LYS A 130 -19.97 -1.48 -2.53
C LYS A 130 -19.68 -2.28 -3.79
N ASP A 131 -18.43 -2.30 -4.25
CA ASP A 131 -17.99 -2.93 -5.51
C ASP A 131 -17.72 -4.45 -5.42
N GLY A 132 -17.96 -5.07 -4.26
CA GLY A 132 -17.69 -6.48 -4.02
C GLY A 132 -16.22 -6.83 -3.74
N LYS A 133 -15.29 -5.85 -3.72
CA LYS A 133 -13.86 -6.09 -3.43
C LYS A 133 -13.52 -6.08 -1.95
N PHE A 134 -14.46 -5.71 -1.08
CA PHE A 134 -14.28 -5.73 0.38
C PHE A 134 -13.65 -7.04 0.86
N GLY A 135 -14.22 -8.19 0.47
CA GLY A 135 -13.77 -9.50 0.96
C GLY A 135 -12.32 -9.83 0.55
N VAL A 136 -11.93 -9.55 -0.70
CA VAL A 136 -10.56 -9.82 -1.15
C VAL A 136 -9.56 -8.84 -0.53
N ILE A 137 -9.93 -7.56 -0.37
CA ILE A 137 -9.09 -6.56 0.32
C ILE A 137 -8.90 -6.93 1.79
N PHE A 138 -9.99 -7.24 2.49
CA PHE A 138 -9.99 -7.63 3.89
C PHE A 138 -9.12 -8.86 4.14
N THR A 139 -9.32 -9.92 3.36
CA THR A 139 -8.52 -11.15 3.49
C THR A 139 -7.07 -10.95 3.07
N THR A 140 -6.77 -10.10 2.09
CA THR A 140 -5.39 -9.78 1.70
C THR A 140 -4.67 -9.00 2.76
N TYR A 141 -5.31 -7.99 3.36
CA TYR A 141 -4.74 -7.25 4.47
C TYR A 141 -4.41 -8.19 5.64
N LEU A 142 -5.37 -9.03 6.06
CA LEU A 142 -5.12 -10.01 7.12
C LEU A 142 -4.00 -10.98 6.75
N ALA A 143 -4.00 -11.54 5.54
CA ALA A 143 -2.98 -12.48 5.11
C ALA A 143 -1.57 -11.85 5.17
N ILE A 144 -1.41 -10.60 4.74
CA ILE A 144 -0.13 -9.89 4.84
C ILE A 144 0.29 -9.72 6.30
N GLN A 145 -0.62 -9.31 7.19
CA GLN A 145 -0.31 -9.17 8.61
C GLN A 145 0.08 -10.50 9.27
N PHE A 146 -0.66 -11.58 8.99
CA PHE A 146 -0.37 -12.91 9.54
C PHE A 146 0.93 -13.50 9.00
N LEU A 147 1.15 -13.48 7.67
CA LEU A 147 2.38 -14.01 7.07
C LEU A 147 3.61 -13.17 7.49
N GLY A 148 3.44 -11.85 7.58
CA GLY A 148 4.49 -10.95 8.06
C GLY A 148 4.87 -11.23 9.52
N LEU A 149 3.87 -11.43 10.40
CA LEU A 149 4.10 -11.82 11.79
C LEU A 149 4.85 -13.15 11.90
N ILE A 150 4.42 -14.18 11.16
CA ILE A 150 5.12 -15.47 11.09
C ILE A 150 6.57 -15.26 10.63
N GLY A 151 6.77 -14.45 9.60
CA GLY A 151 8.10 -14.11 9.09
C GLY A 151 8.98 -13.53 10.19
N VAL A 152 8.50 -12.50 10.91
CA VAL A 152 9.24 -11.84 12.00
C VAL A 152 9.53 -12.80 13.16
N LEU A 153 8.56 -13.66 13.53
CA LEU A 153 8.71 -14.65 14.60
C LEU A 153 9.74 -15.74 14.27
N LEU A 154 9.81 -16.19 13.01
CA LEU A 154 10.79 -17.18 12.58
C LEU A 154 12.20 -16.59 12.54
N CYS A 155 12.34 -15.38 12.01
CA CYS A 155 13.54 -14.56 12.04
C CYS A 155 13.19 -13.15 11.54
N ILE A 156 13.68 -12.09 12.19
CA ILE A 156 13.34 -10.70 11.83
C ILE A 156 13.60 -10.41 10.34
N VAL A 157 14.65 -11.03 9.77
CA VAL A 157 15.08 -10.84 8.38
C VAL A 157 14.04 -11.32 7.34
N PRO A 158 13.55 -12.58 7.34
CA PRO A 158 12.52 -13.02 6.40
C PRO A 158 11.20 -12.26 6.55
N GLY A 159 10.80 -11.86 7.76
CA GLY A 159 9.64 -10.99 7.96
C GLY A 159 9.80 -9.64 7.24
N PHE A 160 10.96 -9.02 7.40
CA PHE A 160 11.27 -7.76 6.73
C PHE A 160 11.25 -7.89 5.20
N ILE A 161 11.90 -8.93 4.64
CA ILE A 161 11.92 -9.19 3.19
C ILE A 161 10.49 -9.40 2.66
N PHE A 162 9.64 -10.11 3.42
CA PHE A 162 8.24 -10.32 3.04
C PHE A 162 7.46 -9.01 2.97
N TYR A 163 7.59 -8.11 3.95
CA TYR A 163 6.90 -6.82 3.92
C TYR A 163 7.32 -5.95 2.72
N VAL A 164 8.63 -5.89 2.44
CA VAL A 164 9.14 -5.14 1.27
C VAL A 164 8.58 -5.72 -0.04
N THR A 165 8.53 -7.05 -0.16
CA THR A 165 8.13 -7.72 -1.40
C THR A 165 6.63 -7.93 -1.56
N SER A 166 5.82 -7.70 -0.50
CA SER A 166 4.35 -7.81 -0.53
C SER A 166 3.63 -6.48 -0.79
N ILE A 167 4.36 -5.37 -0.96
CA ILE A 167 3.78 -4.02 -1.12
C ILE A 167 2.84 -3.88 -2.34
N LEU A 168 3.02 -4.71 -3.39
CA LEU A 168 2.13 -4.70 -4.57
C LEU A 168 0.91 -5.61 -4.44
N ALA A 169 0.81 -6.43 -3.38
CA ALA A 169 -0.27 -7.39 -3.23
C ALA A 169 -1.66 -6.70 -3.21
N ILE A 170 -1.77 -5.56 -2.51
CA ILE A 170 -3.00 -4.77 -2.48
C ILE A 170 -3.34 -4.16 -3.86
N PRO A 171 -2.43 -3.45 -4.56
CA PRO A 171 -2.65 -3.05 -5.95
C PRO A 171 -3.06 -4.20 -6.88
N PHE A 172 -2.47 -5.39 -6.73
CA PHE A 172 -2.84 -6.56 -7.54
C PHE A 172 -4.30 -6.96 -7.34
N VAL A 173 -4.77 -7.18 -6.12
CA VAL A 173 -6.19 -7.54 -5.89
C VAL A 173 -7.14 -6.41 -6.28
N LEU A 174 -6.66 -5.17 -6.30
CA LEU A 174 -7.48 -4.01 -6.65
C LEU A 174 -7.67 -3.87 -8.15
N PHE A 175 -6.61 -4.08 -8.93
CA PHE A 175 -6.58 -3.81 -10.37
C PHE A 175 -6.63 -5.05 -11.25
N THR A 176 -6.66 -6.25 -10.65
CA THR A 176 -6.83 -7.54 -11.33
C THR A 176 -7.92 -8.35 -10.63
N ASN A 177 -8.34 -9.47 -11.22
CA ASN A 177 -9.23 -10.42 -10.54
C ASN A 177 -8.47 -11.49 -9.75
N PHE A 178 -7.24 -11.21 -9.31
CA PHE A 178 -6.44 -12.17 -8.57
C PHE A 178 -7.04 -12.44 -7.20
N THR A 179 -6.97 -13.71 -6.79
CA THR A 179 -7.20 -14.08 -5.40
C THR A 179 -6.10 -13.53 -4.49
N THR A 180 -6.39 -13.43 -3.19
CA THR A 180 -5.44 -12.99 -2.16
C THR A 180 -4.06 -13.66 -2.29
N MET A 181 -4.04 -14.98 -2.44
CA MET A 181 -2.79 -15.73 -2.53
C MET A 181 -2.07 -15.52 -3.87
N GLU A 182 -2.80 -15.41 -4.98
CA GLU A 182 -2.21 -15.10 -6.28
C GLU A 182 -1.56 -13.71 -6.28
N ALA A 183 -2.21 -12.72 -5.67
CA ALA A 183 -1.70 -11.36 -5.57
C ALA A 183 -0.43 -11.28 -4.71
N ILE A 184 -0.41 -11.93 -3.55
CA ILE A 184 0.79 -11.99 -2.69
C ILE A 184 1.94 -12.69 -3.44
N LYS A 185 1.69 -13.85 -4.05
CA LYS A 185 2.72 -14.58 -4.82
C LYS A 185 3.25 -13.76 -5.98
N SER A 186 2.37 -13.05 -6.69
CA SER A 186 2.75 -12.18 -7.82
C SER A 186 3.63 -11.04 -7.33
N SER A 187 3.20 -10.30 -6.30
CA SER A 187 3.98 -9.24 -5.66
C SER A 187 5.36 -9.72 -5.25
N VAL A 188 5.44 -10.82 -4.49
CA VAL A 188 6.69 -11.35 -3.99
C VAL A 188 7.60 -11.75 -5.15
N SER A 189 7.09 -12.48 -6.14
CA SER A 189 7.92 -12.95 -7.26
C SER A 189 8.54 -11.81 -8.08
N ILE A 190 7.80 -10.71 -8.25
CA ILE A 190 8.25 -9.54 -9.03
C ILE A 190 9.27 -8.72 -8.25
N LEU A 191 8.95 -8.41 -7.00
CA LEU A 191 9.80 -7.55 -6.19
C LEU A 191 11.02 -8.28 -5.64
N PHE A 192 10.97 -9.60 -5.50
CA PHE A 192 12.17 -10.37 -5.16
C PHE A 192 13.22 -10.31 -6.29
N LYS A 193 12.78 -10.32 -7.56
CA LYS A 193 13.67 -10.11 -8.71
C LYS A 193 14.25 -8.70 -8.74
N ASN A 194 13.50 -7.70 -8.28
CA ASN A 194 13.88 -6.28 -8.25
C ASN A 194 14.08 -5.76 -6.82
N PHE A 195 14.65 -6.59 -5.94
CA PHE A 195 14.65 -6.33 -4.50
C PHE A 195 15.37 -5.04 -4.14
N GLY A 196 16.49 -4.72 -4.81
CA GLY A 196 17.24 -3.49 -4.56
C GLY A 196 16.36 -2.25 -4.75
N SER A 197 15.63 -2.16 -5.86
CA SER A 197 14.73 -1.03 -6.12
C SER A 197 13.53 -1.01 -5.18
N ALA A 198 12.96 -2.18 -4.87
CA ALA A 198 11.87 -2.29 -3.90
C ALA A 198 12.30 -1.81 -2.50
N PHE A 199 13.51 -2.18 -2.09
CA PHE A 199 14.10 -1.76 -0.82
C PHE A 199 14.33 -0.25 -0.77
N VAL A 200 14.90 0.34 -1.82
CA VAL A 200 15.09 1.80 -1.92
C VAL A 200 13.75 2.53 -1.91
N PHE A 201 12.73 1.99 -2.58
CA PHE A 201 11.37 2.54 -2.54
C PHE A 201 10.80 2.52 -1.11
N CYS A 202 10.90 1.39 -0.40
CA CYS A 202 10.47 1.31 1.00
C CYS A 202 11.23 2.29 1.90
N LEU A 203 12.53 2.46 1.69
CA LEU A 203 13.34 3.42 2.45
C LEU A 203 12.91 4.86 2.19
N ALA A 204 12.55 5.19 0.94
CA ALA A 204 11.99 6.49 0.60
C ALA A 204 10.61 6.71 1.25
N CYS A 205 9.73 5.70 1.26
CA CYS A 205 8.46 5.78 1.99
C CYS A 205 8.66 6.03 3.49
N ILE A 206 9.63 5.34 4.11
CA ILE A 206 9.99 5.57 5.53
C ILE A 206 10.50 7.00 5.72
N GLY A 207 11.37 7.48 4.83
CA GLY A 207 11.84 8.87 4.86
C GLY A 207 10.71 9.89 4.79
N VAL A 208 9.74 9.69 3.89
CA VAL A 208 8.54 10.53 3.78
C VAL A 208 7.70 10.49 5.05
N ALA A 209 7.52 9.31 5.65
CA ALA A 209 6.81 9.18 6.93
C ALA A 209 7.53 9.91 8.07
N ILE A 210 8.86 9.79 8.16
CA ILE A 210 9.68 10.50 9.17
C ILE A 210 9.59 12.02 8.97
N LEU A 211 9.73 12.51 7.73
CA LEU A 211 9.58 13.94 7.43
C LEU A 211 8.18 14.45 7.79
N GLY A 212 7.15 13.66 7.52
CA GLY A 212 5.78 13.95 7.93
C GLY A 212 5.60 14.02 9.45
N ALA A 213 6.25 13.11 10.18
CA ALA A 213 6.22 13.10 11.65
C ALA A 213 6.96 14.31 12.25
N LEU A 214 8.12 14.67 11.69
CA LEU A 214 8.92 15.83 12.11
C LEU A 214 8.18 17.16 11.89
N ALA A 215 7.28 17.22 10.91
CA ALA A 215 6.36 18.35 10.70
C ALA A 215 5.17 18.34 11.70
N CYS A 216 5.49 18.24 13.00
CA CYS A 216 4.56 18.28 14.13
C CYS A 216 3.40 17.25 14.06
N GLY A 217 3.61 16.11 13.43
CA GLY A 217 2.58 15.07 13.23
C GLY A 217 1.49 15.42 12.21
N VAL A 218 1.21 16.71 11.96
CA VAL A 218 0.26 17.15 10.92
C VAL A 218 0.77 16.76 9.53
N GLY A 219 2.10 16.75 9.32
CA GLY A 219 2.69 16.27 8.08
C GLY A 219 2.37 14.80 7.76
N LEU A 220 2.00 13.97 8.75
CA LEU A 220 1.57 12.58 8.50
C LEU A 220 0.26 12.50 7.71
N LEU A 221 -0.61 13.50 7.82
CA LEU A 221 -1.85 13.58 7.03
C LEU A 221 -1.56 13.72 5.53
N VAL A 222 -0.39 14.24 5.16
CA VAL A 222 0.07 14.36 3.77
C VAL A 222 0.97 13.18 3.38
N ALA A 223 1.84 12.75 4.29
CA ALA A 223 2.78 11.66 4.04
C ALA A 223 2.06 10.32 3.79
N MET A 224 1.03 9.99 4.58
CA MET A 224 0.31 8.71 4.46
C MET A 224 -0.39 8.57 3.09
N PRO A 225 -1.20 9.55 2.61
CA PRO A 225 -1.75 9.50 1.26
C PRO A 225 -0.68 9.42 0.19
N LEU A 226 0.41 10.18 0.32
CA LEU A 226 1.48 10.19 -0.66
C LEU A 226 2.13 8.80 -0.81
N ILE A 227 2.30 8.05 0.29
CA ILE A 227 2.81 6.67 0.25
C ILE A 227 1.84 5.72 -0.45
N TYR A 228 0.53 5.85 -0.22
CA TYR A 228 -0.48 5.06 -0.93
C TYR A 228 -0.46 5.34 -2.43
N ILE A 229 -0.37 6.61 -2.82
CA ILE A 229 -0.27 7.03 -4.22
C ILE A 229 1.04 6.53 -4.84
N ALA A 230 2.17 6.63 -4.12
CA ALA A 230 3.45 6.12 -4.58
C ALA A 230 3.44 4.60 -4.79
N THR A 231 2.70 3.87 -3.97
CA THR A 231 2.49 2.43 -4.15
C THR A 231 1.67 2.14 -5.42
N TYR A 232 0.66 2.97 -5.72
CA TYR A 232 -0.06 2.90 -7.00
C TYR A 232 0.84 3.21 -8.20
N VAL A 233 1.63 4.28 -8.13
CA VAL A 233 2.55 4.67 -9.21
C VAL A 233 3.61 3.58 -9.42
N LEU A 234 4.17 3.00 -8.36
CA LEU A 234 5.09 1.86 -8.46
C LEU A 234 4.44 0.67 -9.19
N TYR A 235 3.19 0.34 -8.84
CA TYR A 235 2.43 -0.71 -9.52
C TYR A 235 2.26 -0.40 -11.02
N GLU A 236 1.86 0.83 -11.33
CA GLU A 236 1.67 1.30 -12.72
C GLU A 236 2.98 1.29 -13.52
N THR A 237 4.11 1.71 -12.93
CA THR A 237 5.42 1.69 -13.58
C THR A 237 5.88 0.27 -13.90
N ILE A 238 5.59 -0.69 -13.02
CA ILE A 238 6.03 -2.09 -13.20
C ILE A 238 5.12 -2.81 -14.19
N ILE A 239 3.81 -2.73 -14.00
CA ILE A 239 2.83 -3.53 -14.75
C ILE A 239 2.35 -2.83 -16.02
N GLY A 240 2.37 -1.50 -16.05
CA GLY A 240 1.76 -0.71 -17.09
C GLY A 240 0.24 -0.59 -16.91
N THR A 241 -0.32 0.52 -17.40
CA THR A 241 -1.75 0.72 -17.62
C THR A 241 -2.03 0.52 -19.10
N ASP A 242 -3.21 -0.02 -19.47
CA ASP A 242 -3.61 -0.29 -20.86
C ASP A 242 -3.48 0.92 -21.82
N ASP A 243 -3.34 2.14 -21.28
CA ASP A 243 -3.27 3.40 -22.04
C ASP A 243 -1.81 3.86 -22.33
N ASN A 244 -0.78 3.31 -21.65
CA ASN A 244 0.63 3.74 -21.84
C ASN A 244 1.30 3.12 -23.08
N GLU A 245 0.78 2.03 -23.63
CA GLU A 245 1.29 1.47 -24.88
C GLU A 245 0.99 2.37 -26.09
N GLN A 246 -0.11 3.13 -26.09
CA GLN A 246 -0.40 4.07 -27.18
C GLN A 246 0.64 5.20 -27.26
N SER A 247 1.14 5.69 -26.11
CA SER A 247 2.19 6.72 -26.09
C SER A 247 3.57 6.20 -26.52
N GLU A 248 3.89 4.92 -26.28
CA GLU A 248 5.15 4.32 -26.75
C GLU A 248 5.10 4.04 -28.26
N ILE A 249 3.95 3.62 -28.80
CA ILE A 249 3.75 3.40 -30.23
C ILE A 249 3.72 4.74 -31.00
N ASP A 250 3.20 5.82 -30.40
CA ASP A 250 3.24 7.17 -30.98
C ASP A 250 4.66 7.78 -30.98
N GLN A 251 5.49 7.47 -29.97
CA GLN A 251 6.90 7.87 -29.95
C GLN A 251 7.75 7.07 -30.95
N ILE A 252 7.52 5.76 -31.08
CA ILE A 252 8.15 4.96 -32.14
C ILE A 252 7.68 5.45 -33.52
N GLY A 253 6.40 5.79 -33.67
CA GLY A 253 5.83 6.36 -34.90
C GLY A 253 6.53 7.65 -35.30
N THR A 254 6.71 8.61 -34.38
CA THR A 254 7.34 9.90 -34.66
C THR A 254 8.84 9.83 -34.94
N ASP A 255 9.56 8.84 -34.40
CA ASP A 255 10.99 8.67 -34.66
C ASP A 255 11.28 8.06 -36.05
N ILE A 256 10.38 7.24 -36.61
CA ILE A 256 10.51 6.73 -37.99
C ILE A 256 10.38 7.87 -39.03
N TYR A 257 9.64 8.93 -38.70
CA TYR A 257 9.43 10.08 -39.60
C TYR A 257 10.54 11.12 -39.54
N LYS A 258 11.33 11.20 -38.47
CA LYS A 258 12.47 12.14 -38.37
C LYS A 258 13.61 11.79 -39.33
N ASP A 259 13.80 10.51 -39.62
CA ASP A 259 14.85 10.00 -40.50
C ASP A 259 14.39 9.76 -41.96
N ASN A 260 13.16 10.13 -42.32
CA ASN A 260 12.64 9.97 -43.67
C ASN A 260 12.90 11.23 -44.53
N PRO A 261 13.86 11.20 -45.47
CA PRO A 261 14.21 12.35 -46.32
C PRO A 261 13.10 12.74 -47.33
N TYR A 262 12.00 12.00 -47.41
CA TYR A 262 10.90 12.23 -48.35
C TYR A 262 9.64 12.84 -47.73
N MET A 263 9.64 13.17 -46.44
CA MET A 263 8.48 13.77 -45.74
C MET A 263 8.73 15.19 -45.20
N LYS A 264 9.43 16.04 -45.97
CA LYS A 264 9.42 17.49 -45.76
C LYS A 264 8.44 18.18 -46.70
#